data_AF-A0A9P8JRF9-F1
#
_entry.id   AF-A0A9P8JRF9-F1
#
_cell.length_a   1.000
_cell.length_b   1.000
_cell.length_c   1.000
_cell.angle_alpha   90.00
_cell.angle_beta   90.00
_cell.angle_gamma   90.00
#
_symmetry.space_group_name_H-M   'P 1'
#
loop_
_entity.id
_entity.type
_entity.pdbx_description
1 polymer ?
#
loop_
_entity_poly.entity_id
_entity_poly.type
_entity_poly.pdbx_seq_one_letter_code
_entity_poly.pdbx_strand_id
1 'polypeptide(L)'
;MHTEDVVGRLRQEFIARYKDCMYLAAVDIRTPVGKKILALQKSRPKATKKTKQLQPTLILQLLEEVERTRLLNSENPEEVAQGEEMVTSGSIFAAEADAEDALTVPTELVNARLGEIPENSDVLGTSESGNDDLTEPVLSDHDDLDVTSDDKVAKAAEDAAVDMDEGEEHVPSIEDLKKKAVKSAKKPPVKKVYVWLPLKFPEVPEKGDFDVTRLKESQYFFH
;
A
#
# COMPACT_ATOMS: atom_id res chain seq x y z
N MET A 1 -36.81 3.96 -3.25
CA MET A 1 -35.35 4.18 -3.10
C MET A 1 -34.60 2.87 -2.99
N HIS A 2 -34.93 1.95 -2.07
CA HIS A 2 -34.16 0.71 -1.82
C HIS A 2 -34.73 -0.56 -2.49
N THR A 3 -35.64 -0.39 -3.46
CA THR A 3 -36.25 -1.51 -4.21
C THR A 3 -35.29 -2.12 -5.24
N GLU A 4 -34.43 -1.29 -5.81
CA GLU A 4 -33.41 -1.69 -6.79
C GLU A 4 -32.08 -1.99 -6.08
N ASP A 5 -31.16 -2.65 -6.79
CA ASP A 5 -29.78 -2.79 -6.34
C ASP A 5 -29.00 -1.47 -6.54
N VAL A 6 -29.13 -0.59 -5.55
CA VAL A 6 -28.48 0.73 -5.55
C VAL A 6 -26.96 0.60 -5.54
N VAL A 7 -26.40 -0.39 -4.84
CA VAL A 7 -24.94 -0.57 -4.72
C VAL A 7 -24.36 -1.14 -6.01
N GLY A 8 -25.01 -2.13 -6.62
CA GLY A 8 -24.62 -2.65 -7.93
C GLY A 8 -24.66 -1.56 -9.02
N ARG A 9 -25.71 -0.74 -9.03
CA ARG A 9 -25.80 0.42 -9.95
C ARG A 9 -24.68 1.43 -9.70
N LEU A 10 -24.39 1.76 -8.43
CA LEU A 10 -23.31 2.66 -8.07
C LEU A 10 -21.95 2.15 -8.56
N ARG A 11 -21.67 0.84 -8.42
CA ARG A 11 -20.45 0.22 -8.94
C ARG A 11 -20.34 0.38 -10.46
N GLN A 12 -21.42 0.13 -11.19
CA GLN A 12 -21.44 0.31 -12.66
C GLN A 12 -21.17 1.78 -13.05
N GLU A 13 -21.77 2.72 -12.34
CA GLU A 13 -21.49 4.15 -12.54
C GLU A 13 -20.01 4.50 -12.27
N PHE A 14 -19.40 3.91 -11.23
CA PHE A 14 -17.99 4.13 -10.90
C PHE A 14 -17.06 3.56 -11.98
N ILE A 15 -17.32 2.34 -12.45
CA ILE A 15 -16.58 1.72 -13.54
C ILE A 15 -16.67 2.58 -14.82
N ALA A 16 -17.87 3.06 -15.15
CA ALA A 16 -18.06 3.89 -16.34
C ALA A 16 -17.38 5.26 -16.22
N ARG A 17 -17.49 5.91 -15.06
CA ARG A 17 -16.96 7.27 -14.83
C ARG A 17 -15.44 7.31 -14.73
N TYR A 18 -14.86 6.34 -14.03
CA TYR A 18 -13.43 6.28 -13.75
C TYR A 18 -12.72 5.26 -14.64
N LYS A 19 -13.30 4.96 -15.80
CA LYS A 19 -12.65 4.16 -16.83
C LYS A 19 -11.33 4.81 -17.23
N ASP A 20 -10.31 3.99 -17.46
CA ASP A 20 -8.97 4.42 -17.89
C ASP A 20 -8.25 5.36 -16.90
N CYS A 21 -8.74 5.48 -15.66
CA CYS A 21 -8.05 6.18 -14.59
C CYS A 21 -6.97 5.29 -13.97
N MET A 22 -5.89 5.93 -13.51
CA MET A 22 -4.79 5.28 -12.80
C MET A 22 -4.77 5.75 -11.35
N TYR A 23 -4.29 4.91 -10.45
CA TYR A 23 -4.00 5.29 -9.06
C TYR A 23 -2.56 4.94 -8.72
N LEU A 24 -2.05 5.63 -7.71
CA LEU A 24 -0.70 5.41 -7.22
C LEU A 24 -0.70 4.41 -6.08
N ALA A 25 -0.22 3.22 -6.35
CA ALA A 25 -0.10 2.13 -5.39
C ALA A 25 1.24 2.16 -4.67
N ALA A 26 1.26 1.76 -3.40
CA ALA A 26 2.47 1.52 -2.64
C ALA A 26 2.70 0.02 -2.49
N VAL A 27 3.89 -0.45 -2.86
CA VAL A 27 4.27 -1.87 -2.88
C VAL A 27 5.43 -2.08 -1.91
N ASP A 28 5.38 -3.13 -1.07
CA ASP A 28 6.48 -3.47 -0.17
C ASP A 28 7.72 -3.91 -0.97
N ILE A 29 8.85 -3.20 -0.78
CA ILE A 29 10.12 -3.46 -1.47
C ILE A 29 10.69 -4.84 -1.16
N ARG A 30 10.33 -5.45 -0.03
CA ARG A 30 10.87 -6.77 0.37
C ARG A 30 10.32 -7.90 -0.49
N THR A 31 9.16 -7.70 -1.09
CA THR A 31 8.49 -8.65 -1.98
C THR A 31 9.25 -8.81 -3.31
N PRO A 32 9.12 -9.96 -4.00
CA PRO A 32 9.78 -10.17 -5.29
C PRO A 32 9.37 -9.13 -6.33
N VAL A 33 8.08 -8.79 -6.40
CA VAL A 33 7.55 -7.75 -7.29
C VAL A 33 8.13 -6.38 -6.96
N GLY A 34 8.19 -6.01 -5.68
CA GLY A 34 8.77 -4.74 -5.23
C GLY A 34 10.25 -4.59 -5.61
N LYS A 35 11.03 -5.67 -5.49
CA LYS A 35 12.45 -5.69 -5.92
C LYS A 35 12.61 -5.49 -7.43
N LYS A 36 11.78 -6.16 -8.23
CA LYS A 36 11.82 -6.05 -9.71
C LYS A 36 11.46 -4.64 -10.18
N ILE A 37 10.41 -4.07 -9.61
CA ILE A 37 9.97 -2.70 -9.90
C ILE A 37 11.05 -1.70 -9.49
N LEU A 38 11.63 -1.85 -8.31
CA LEU A 38 12.73 -0.99 -7.86
C LEU A 38 13.95 -1.09 -8.78
N ALA A 39 14.28 -2.30 -9.27
CA ALA A 39 15.37 -2.49 -10.22
C ALA A 39 15.10 -1.79 -11.57
N LEU A 40 13.87 -1.91 -12.10
CA LEU A 40 13.46 -1.20 -13.30
C LEU A 40 13.59 0.32 -13.11
N GLN A 41 13.01 0.88 -12.04
CA GLN A 41 13.06 2.30 -11.75
C GLN A 41 14.51 2.81 -11.59
N LYS A 42 15.41 2.02 -11.00
CA LYS A 42 16.84 2.35 -10.87
C LYS A 42 17.60 2.31 -12.19
N SER A 43 17.19 1.45 -13.12
CA SER A 43 17.81 1.36 -14.46
C SER A 43 17.48 2.55 -15.36
N ARG A 44 16.38 3.27 -15.08
CA ARG A 44 15.98 4.46 -15.82
C ARG A 44 16.93 5.62 -15.49
N PRO A 45 17.31 6.46 -16.47
CA PRO A 45 18.18 7.60 -16.23
C PRO A 45 17.51 8.57 -15.26
N LYS A 46 18.18 8.85 -14.14
CA LYS A 46 17.74 9.91 -13.22
C LYS A 46 17.90 11.25 -13.93
N ALA A 47 16.90 12.13 -13.80
CA ALA A 47 17.02 13.51 -14.26
C ALA A 47 18.32 14.12 -13.69
N THR A 48 19.12 14.75 -14.56
CA THR A 48 20.40 15.35 -14.16
C THR A 48 20.22 16.27 -12.94
N LYS A 49 21.12 16.16 -11.96
CA LYS A 49 21.10 16.79 -10.61
C LYS A 49 20.80 18.31 -10.53
N LYS A 50 20.61 19.01 -11.66
CA LYS A 50 20.25 20.43 -11.73
C LYS A 50 18.77 20.70 -11.47
N THR A 51 17.91 19.68 -11.58
CA THR A 51 16.48 19.76 -11.23
C THR A 51 16.22 18.80 -10.08
N LYS A 52 16.24 19.33 -8.84
CA LYS A 52 16.05 18.60 -7.57
C LYS A 52 14.65 18.01 -7.35
N GLN A 53 13.74 18.07 -8.32
CA GLN A 53 12.40 17.55 -8.11
C GLN A 53 12.42 16.03 -8.33
N LEU A 54 11.94 15.24 -7.36
CA LEU A 54 11.63 13.80 -7.50
C LEU A 54 10.47 13.53 -8.50
N GLN A 55 9.81 14.59 -8.95
CA GLN A 55 8.66 14.60 -9.86
C GLN A 55 8.85 13.99 -11.26
N PRO A 56 10.01 14.06 -11.94
CA PRO A 56 10.10 13.58 -13.30
C PRO A 56 10.03 12.05 -13.35
N THR A 57 10.52 11.30 -12.36
CA THR A 57 10.52 9.82 -12.45
C THR A 57 9.11 9.24 -12.39
N LEU A 58 8.29 9.73 -11.46
CA LEU A 58 6.92 9.23 -11.30
C LEU A 58 6.00 9.73 -12.43
N ILE A 59 6.22 10.95 -12.92
CA ILE A 59 5.53 11.47 -14.10
C ILE A 59 5.93 10.69 -15.35
N LEU A 60 7.21 10.38 -15.55
CA LEU A 60 7.68 9.56 -16.67
C LEU A 60 7.07 8.16 -16.61
N GLN A 61 7.05 7.55 -15.42
CA GLN A 61 6.38 6.27 -15.23
C GLN A 61 4.89 6.35 -15.57
N LEU A 62 4.19 7.42 -15.15
CA LEU A 62 2.79 7.62 -15.52
C LEU A 62 2.61 7.72 -17.03
N LEU A 63 3.47 8.49 -17.71
CA LEU A 63 3.42 8.66 -19.15
C LEU A 63 3.66 7.34 -19.89
N GLU A 64 4.64 6.54 -19.45
CA GLU A 64 4.90 5.20 -20.00
C GLU A 64 3.68 4.27 -19.82
N GLU A 65 3.00 4.30 -18.67
CA GLU A 65 1.78 3.50 -18.46
C GLU A 65 0.59 3.98 -19.28
N VAL A 66 0.42 5.29 -19.42
CA VAL A 66 -0.64 5.87 -20.26
C VAL A 66 -0.42 5.49 -21.73
N GLU A 67 0.82 5.54 -22.21
CA GLU A 67 1.18 5.11 -23.55
C GLU A 67 0.93 3.60 -23.74
N ARG A 68 1.37 2.77 -22.80
CA ARG A 68 1.10 1.32 -22.84
C ARG A 68 -0.39 1.03 -22.89
N THR A 69 -1.19 1.71 -22.06
CA THR A 69 -2.65 1.52 -22.01
C THR A 69 -3.31 1.97 -23.32
N ARG A 70 -2.85 3.08 -23.91
CA ARG A 70 -3.32 3.54 -25.22
C ARG A 70 -3.05 2.51 -26.31
N LEU A 71 -1.85 1.93 -26.34
CA LEU A 71 -1.46 0.91 -27.33
C LEU A 71 -2.29 -0.37 -27.18
N LEU A 72 -2.46 -0.86 -25.94
CA LEU A 72 -3.29 -2.03 -25.66
C LEU A 72 -4.77 -1.84 -25.99
N ASN A 73 -5.27 -0.60 -25.90
CA ASN A 73 -6.64 -0.25 -26.25
C ASN A 73 -6.84 0.08 -27.75
N SER A 74 -5.80 -0.02 -28.57
CA SER A 74 -5.87 0.26 -30.01
C SER A 74 -6.58 -0.85 -30.78
N GLU A 75 -7.19 -0.49 -31.91
CA GLU A 75 -7.79 -1.45 -32.86
C GLU A 75 -6.74 -2.12 -33.75
N ASN A 76 -5.54 -1.54 -33.87
CA ASN A 76 -4.48 -2.07 -34.71
C ASN A 76 -3.68 -3.16 -33.98
N PRO A 77 -3.60 -4.40 -34.51
CA PRO A 77 -2.85 -5.49 -33.87
C PRO A 77 -1.36 -5.20 -33.70
N GLU A 78 -0.74 -4.39 -34.58
CA GLU A 78 0.67 -4.02 -34.45
C GLU A 78 0.92 -3.12 -33.24
N GLU A 79 0.02 -2.18 -32.97
CA GLU A 79 0.11 -1.30 -31.79
C GLU A 79 -0.14 -2.08 -30.50
N VAL A 80 -1.09 -3.02 -30.51
CA VAL A 80 -1.33 -3.91 -29.36
C VAL A 80 -0.09 -4.73 -29.04
N ALA A 81 0.56 -5.32 -30.06
CA ALA A 81 1.80 -6.08 -29.85
C ALA A 81 2.93 -5.23 -29.26
N GLN A 82 3.06 -3.96 -29.68
CA GLN A 82 4.00 -3.02 -29.06
C GLN A 82 3.67 -2.77 -27.59
N GLY A 83 2.39 -2.56 -27.27
CA GLY A 83 1.93 -2.38 -25.88
C GLY A 83 2.15 -3.60 -24.99
N GLU A 84 2.06 -4.81 -25.55
CA GLU A 84 2.37 -6.07 -24.86
C GLU A 84 3.86 -6.27 -24.61
N GLU A 85 4.73 -5.81 -25.52
CA GLU A 85 6.19 -5.89 -25.39
C GLU A 85 6.76 -4.83 -24.42
N MET A 86 6.04 -3.72 -24.19
CA MET A 86 6.48 -2.64 -23.31
C MET A 86 6.64 -3.08 -21.86
N VAL A 87 7.90 -3.10 -21.38
CA VAL A 87 8.24 -3.36 -19.97
C VAL A 87 8.12 -2.07 -19.15
N THR A 88 6.97 -1.92 -18.51
CA THR A 88 6.66 -0.85 -17.56
C THR A 88 6.50 -1.39 -16.13
N SER A 89 6.44 -0.52 -15.12
CA SER A 89 6.29 -0.98 -13.73
C SER A 89 4.96 -1.70 -13.49
N GLY A 90 3.88 -1.23 -14.13
CA GLY A 90 2.57 -1.87 -14.13
C GLY A 90 2.55 -3.20 -14.89
N SER A 91 3.33 -3.35 -15.97
CA SER A 91 3.49 -4.65 -16.65
C SER A 91 4.19 -5.68 -15.75
N ILE A 92 5.22 -5.28 -15.00
CA ILE A 92 5.90 -6.14 -14.03
C ILE A 92 4.94 -6.53 -12.91
N PHE A 93 4.15 -5.57 -12.42
CA PHE A 93 3.13 -5.84 -11.40
C PHE A 93 2.08 -6.83 -11.91
N ALA A 94 1.56 -6.65 -13.12
CA ALA A 94 0.54 -7.52 -13.70
C ALA A 94 1.04 -8.94 -14.03
N ALA A 95 2.34 -9.12 -14.24
CA ALA A 95 2.94 -10.42 -14.56
C ALA A 95 3.15 -11.33 -13.33
N GLU A 96 3.16 -10.77 -12.12
CA GLU A 96 3.36 -11.52 -10.88
C GLU A 96 2.03 -11.93 -10.26
N ALA A 97 1.86 -13.22 -9.96
CA ALA A 97 0.60 -13.75 -9.42
C ALA A 97 0.26 -13.17 -8.03
N ASP A 98 1.28 -12.98 -7.19
CA ASP A 98 1.13 -12.53 -5.80
C ASP A 98 1.34 -11.01 -5.66
N ALA A 99 1.16 -10.25 -6.75
CA ALA A 99 1.43 -8.81 -6.75
C ALA A 99 0.48 -8.00 -5.86
N GLU A 100 -0.81 -8.39 -5.84
CA GLU A 100 -1.83 -7.72 -5.04
C GLU A 100 -1.56 -7.85 -3.53
N ASP A 101 -1.01 -8.98 -3.08
CA ASP A 101 -0.62 -9.21 -1.67
C ASP A 101 0.56 -8.33 -1.24
N ALA A 102 1.34 -7.83 -2.20
CA ALA A 102 2.46 -6.93 -1.94
C ALA A 102 2.03 -5.46 -1.74
N LEU A 103 0.74 -5.14 -1.96
CA LEU A 103 0.21 -3.80 -1.78
C LEU A 103 0.16 -3.44 -0.29
N THR A 104 0.77 -2.31 0.06
CA THR A 104 0.68 -1.77 1.42
C THR A 104 -0.51 -0.82 1.49
N VAL A 105 -1.47 -1.12 2.36
CA VAL A 105 -2.61 -0.23 2.64
C VAL A 105 -2.18 0.77 3.72
N PRO A 106 -2.39 2.08 3.53
CA PRO A 106 -2.17 3.06 4.59
C PRO A 106 -2.96 2.71 5.84
N THR A 107 -2.35 2.85 7.01
CA THR A 107 -2.89 2.40 8.30
C THR A 107 -4.24 3.05 8.62
N GLU A 108 -4.45 4.30 8.20
CA GLU A 108 -5.72 5.00 8.38
C GLU A 108 -6.87 4.40 7.55
N LEU A 109 -6.58 3.95 6.33
CA LEU A 109 -7.57 3.27 5.48
C LEU A 109 -7.98 1.93 6.10
N VAL A 110 -7.04 1.22 6.74
CA VAL A 110 -7.32 -0.05 7.40
C VAL A 110 -8.35 0.15 8.52
N ASN A 111 -8.23 1.21 9.31
CA ASN A 111 -9.16 1.50 10.41
C ASN A 111 -10.55 1.95 9.94
N ALA A 112 -10.68 2.39 8.69
CA ALA A 112 -11.95 2.82 8.08
C ALA A 112 -12.67 1.69 7.32
N ARG A 113 -12.08 0.49 7.19
CA ARG A 113 -12.70 -0.62 6.47
C ARG A 113 -13.88 -1.19 7.26
N LEU A 114 -15.07 -1.07 6.67
CA LEU A 114 -16.31 -1.56 7.26
C LEU A 114 -16.30 -3.09 7.33
N GLY A 115 -16.26 -3.65 8.54
CA GLY A 115 -16.40 -5.09 8.79
C GLY A 115 -15.10 -5.88 8.95
N GLU A 116 -13.92 -5.28 8.70
CA GLU A 116 -12.64 -5.90 9.05
C GLU A 116 -12.28 -5.53 10.50
N ILE A 117 -12.25 -6.51 11.39
CA ILE A 117 -11.71 -6.33 12.74
C ILE A 117 -10.20 -6.54 12.62
N PRO A 118 -9.35 -5.51 12.83
CA PRO A 118 -7.92 -5.69 12.76
C PRO A 118 -7.47 -6.72 13.81
N GLU A 119 -6.75 -7.77 13.40
CA GLU A 119 -6.24 -8.81 14.31
C GLU A 119 -5.22 -8.27 15.32
N ASN A 120 -4.66 -7.07 15.07
CA ASN A 120 -3.71 -6.41 15.94
C ASN A 120 -4.42 -5.33 16.79
N SER A 121 -4.77 -5.69 18.03
CA SER A 121 -5.36 -4.77 19.02
C SER A 121 -4.46 -3.58 19.40
N ASP A 122 -3.16 -3.62 19.06
CA ASP A 122 -2.21 -2.53 19.33
C ASP A 122 -2.42 -1.29 18.45
N VAL A 123 -3.21 -1.39 17.37
CA VAL A 123 -3.46 -0.24 16.46
C VAL A 123 -4.40 0.79 17.11
N LEU A 124 -5.18 0.40 18.12
CA LEU A 124 -6.17 1.27 18.77
C LEU A 124 -5.54 2.29 19.76
N GLY A 125 -4.24 2.16 20.08
CA GLY A 125 -3.57 2.94 21.13
C GLY A 125 -2.50 3.94 20.67
N THR A 126 -2.27 4.11 19.36
CA THR A 126 -1.09 4.84 18.83
C THR A 126 -1.43 6.09 18.03
N SER A 127 -2.54 6.78 18.34
CA SER A 127 -2.94 8.01 17.65
C SER A 127 -2.09 9.26 17.94
N GLU A 128 -0.94 9.13 18.63
CA GLU A 128 -0.18 10.29 19.15
C GLU A 128 1.33 10.27 18.81
N SER A 129 1.83 9.39 17.93
CA SER A 129 3.25 9.48 17.51
C SER A 129 3.52 8.89 16.13
N GLY A 130 3.61 9.78 15.14
CA GLY A 130 4.27 9.54 13.86
C GLY A 130 3.37 9.82 12.67
N ASN A 131 3.30 11.09 12.24
CA ASN A 131 2.78 11.55 10.95
C ASN A 131 3.58 11.03 9.73
N ASP A 132 4.12 9.80 9.78
CA ASP A 132 5.01 9.27 8.73
C ASP A 132 4.23 8.46 7.68
N ASP A 133 3.03 7.96 8.00
CA ASP A 133 2.18 7.21 7.05
C ASP A 133 1.14 8.11 6.35
N LEU A 134 1.04 9.37 6.77
CA LEU A 134 0.28 10.45 6.12
C LEU A 134 1.07 11.17 5.02
N THR A 135 2.16 10.58 4.54
CA THR A 135 2.61 10.93 3.20
C THR A 135 1.53 10.42 2.23
N GLU A 136 0.49 11.24 2.02
CA GLU A 136 0.17 11.56 0.63
C GLU A 136 1.52 11.70 -0.09
N PRO A 137 1.65 11.28 -1.35
CA PRO A 137 2.70 11.82 -2.19
C PRO A 137 2.39 13.30 -2.40
N VAL A 138 2.42 14.11 -1.32
CA VAL A 138 2.70 15.51 -1.39
C VAL A 138 3.99 15.53 -2.19
N LEU A 139 3.90 16.17 -3.34
CA LEU A 139 4.92 16.25 -4.37
C LEU A 139 6.13 17.07 -3.88
N SER A 140 6.61 16.80 -2.65
CA SER A 140 7.57 17.58 -1.89
C SER A 140 8.68 16.67 -1.34
N ASP A 141 9.90 17.01 -1.76
CA ASP A 141 11.22 16.62 -1.27
C ASP A 141 11.30 16.00 0.13
N HIS A 142 11.28 14.67 0.22
CA HIS A 142 12.19 13.95 1.13
C HIS A 142 12.25 12.46 0.77
N ASP A 143 13.29 12.04 0.05
CA ASP A 143 13.82 10.68 0.20
C ASP A 143 15.21 10.59 -0.47
N ASP A 144 16.20 11.16 0.22
CA ASP A 144 17.59 10.73 0.07
C ASP A 144 17.69 9.33 0.71
N LEU A 145 17.40 8.31 -0.10
CA LEU A 145 17.70 6.93 0.24
C LEU A 145 19.22 6.74 0.26
N ASP A 146 19.87 7.09 1.36
CA ASP A 146 21.26 6.76 1.65
C ASP A 146 21.40 5.27 1.97
N VAL A 147 21.56 4.48 0.91
CA VAL A 147 21.81 3.01 0.95
C VAL A 147 23.29 2.73 1.17
N THR A 148 23.91 3.39 2.15
CA THR A 148 25.24 3.00 2.67
C THR A 148 25.18 2.37 4.06
N SER A 149 23.99 2.29 4.67
CA SER A 149 23.81 1.75 6.02
C SER A 149 23.72 0.21 6.12
N ASP A 150 23.75 -0.51 5.00
CA ASP A 150 23.71 -1.98 4.99
C ASP A 150 24.98 -2.63 5.58
N ASP A 151 26.08 -1.88 5.75
CA ASP A 151 27.36 -2.42 6.26
C ASP A 151 27.52 -2.30 7.79
N LYS A 152 26.53 -1.73 8.51
CA LYS A 152 26.57 -1.62 9.98
C LYS A 152 25.74 -2.68 10.72
N VAL A 153 24.81 -3.35 10.04
CA VAL A 153 23.93 -4.35 10.67
C VAL A 153 24.70 -5.64 11.01
N ALA A 154 25.73 -5.99 10.24
CA ALA A 154 26.54 -7.17 10.50
C ALA A 154 27.48 -7.02 11.72
N LYS A 155 27.85 -5.79 12.11
CA LYS A 155 28.83 -5.56 13.19
C LYS A 155 28.22 -5.51 14.60
N ALA A 156 26.91 -5.26 14.72
CA ALA A 156 26.23 -5.17 16.00
C ALA A 156 25.80 -6.54 16.57
N ALA A 157 25.81 -7.60 15.76
CA ALA A 157 25.42 -8.94 16.18
C ALA A 157 26.54 -9.74 16.88
N GLU A 158 27.81 -9.33 16.71
CA GLU A 158 28.96 -10.02 17.36
C GLU A 158 29.28 -9.52 18.78
N ASP A 159 28.85 -8.31 19.16
CA ASP A 159 29.20 -7.71 20.47
C ASP A 159 28.22 -8.06 21.61
N ALA A 160 27.20 -8.88 21.34
CA ALA A 160 26.16 -9.22 22.33
C ALA A 160 26.41 -10.54 23.09
N ALA A 161 27.58 -11.15 22.94
CA ALA A 161 27.87 -12.48 23.44
C ALA A 161 29.00 -12.53 24.49
N VAL A 162 29.13 -11.54 25.38
CA VAL A 162 29.85 -11.73 26.65
C VAL A 162 29.23 -10.82 27.72
N ASP A 163 28.41 -11.40 28.60
CA ASP A 163 28.56 -11.21 30.06
C ASP A 163 27.60 -12.16 30.78
N MET A 164 28.17 -13.26 31.28
CA MET A 164 27.58 -14.06 32.36
C MET A 164 28.11 -13.45 33.66
N ASP A 165 27.21 -12.97 34.52
CA ASP A 165 27.51 -12.76 35.94
C ASP A 165 26.34 -13.23 36.79
N GLU A 166 26.68 -13.99 37.84
CA GLU A 166 25.79 -14.70 38.76
C GLU A 166 25.26 -13.76 39.86
N GLY A 167 24.03 -14.00 40.33
CA GLY A 167 23.67 -13.66 41.72
C GLY A 167 22.34 -12.93 41.97
N GLU A 168 21.49 -13.61 42.73
CA GLU A 168 20.40 -13.14 43.61
C GLU A 168 19.00 -12.87 43.04
N GLU A 169 18.03 -13.49 43.72
CA GLU A 169 16.59 -13.48 43.46
C GLU A 169 16.00 -12.07 43.57
N HIS A 170 15.84 -11.39 42.42
CA HIS A 170 15.05 -10.16 42.33
C HIS A 170 13.70 -10.45 41.68
N VAL A 171 12.62 -10.39 42.48
CA VAL A 171 11.25 -10.46 41.96
C VAL A 171 10.97 -9.16 41.19
N PRO A 172 10.72 -9.20 39.87
CA PRO A 172 10.63 -7.99 39.07
C PRO A 172 9.42 -7.14 39.47
N SER A 173 9.65 -5.84 39.67
CA SER A 173 8.59 -4.87 39.99
C SER A 173 7.70 -4.62 38.76
N ILE A 174 6.45 -4.19 38.99
CA ILE A 174 5.51 -3.77 37.94
C ILE A 174 6.10 -2.67 37.05
N GLU A 175 7.01 -1.85 37.60
CA GLU A 175 7.73 -0.81 36.86
C GLU A 175 8.81 -1.38 35.93
N ASP A 176 9.42 -2.51 36.26
CA ASP A 176 10.40 -3.21 35.42
C ASP A 176 9.71 -3.95 34.27
N LEU A 177 8.50 -4.47 34.50
CA LEU A 177 7.63 -5.01 33.46
C LEU A 177 7.16 -3.93 32.49
N LYS A 178 6.84 -2.72 32.98
CA LYS A 178 6.52 -1.56 32.13
C LYS A 178 7.73 -1.09 31.31
N LYS A 179 8.94 -1.07 31.89
CA LYS A 179 10.17 -0.71 31.16
C LYS A 179 10.59 -1.78 30.14
N LYS A 180 10.32 -3.07 30.38
CA LYS A 180 10.48 -4.14 29.38
C LYS A 180 9.42 -4.08 28.28
N ALA A 181 8.18 -3.71 28.59
CA ALA A 181 7.13 -3.49 27.60
C ALA A 181 7.42 -2.27 26.70
N VAL A 182 8.05 -1.21 27.21
CA VAL A 182 8.50 -0.06 26.40
C VAL A 182 9.66 -0.41 25.47
N LYS A 183 10.39 -1.50 25.75
CA LYS A 183 11.45 -2.06 24.88
C LYS A 183 10.95 -3.19 23.96
N SER A 184 9.64 -3.42 23.84
CA SER A 184 9.13 -4.30 22.78
C SER A 184 9.51 -3.67 21.43
N ALA A 185 10.42 -4.35 20.73
CA ALA A 185 10.98 -3.89 19.47
C ALA A 185 9.87 -3.45 18.51
N LYS A 186 9.76 -2.15 18.27
CA LYS A 186 8.91 -1.62 17.20
C LYS A 186 9.38 -2.29 15.91
N LYS A 187 8.50 -3.03 15.24
CA LYS A 187 8.81 -3.63 13.93
C LYS A 187 9.31 -2.51 13.01
N PRO A 188 10.39 -2.72 12.25
CA PRO A 188 10.91 -1.68 11.37
C PRO A 188 9.83 -1.27 10.36
N PRO A 189 9.74 0.02 10.00
CA PRO A 189 8.74 0.50 9.04
C PRO A 189 8.91 -0.22 7.70
N VAL A 190 7.78 -0.54 7.06
CA VAL A 190 7.77 -1.20 5.76
C VAL A 190 8.27 -0.21 4.71
N LYS A 191 9.36 -0.56 4.01
CA LYS A 191 9.88 0.25 2.91
C LYS A 191 9.01 0.04 1.67
N LYS A 192 8.57 1.13 1.03
CA LYS A 192 7.60 1.12 -0.06
C LYS A 192 8.22 1.62 -1.38
N VAL A 193 7.79 1.06 -2.50
CA VAL A 193 8.02 1.59 -3.85
C VAL A 193 6.68 1.93 -4.48
N TYR A 194 6.61 3.05 -5.20
CA TYR A 194 5.36 3.54 -5.77
C TYR A 194 5.18 3.11 -7.23
N VAL A 195 3.94 2.75 -7.57
CA VAL A 195 3.59 2.20 -8.89
C VAL A 195 2.26 2.75 -9.36
N TRP A 196 2.20 3.25 -10.60
CA TRP A 196 0.93 3.57 -11.25
C TRP A 196 0.25 2.30 -11.74
N LEU A 197 -0.95 2.04 -11.23
CA LEU A 197 -1.78 0.90 -11.60
C LEU A 197 -3.15 1.35 -12.10
N PRO A 198 -3.80 0.59 -13.00
CA PRO A 198 -5.16 0.89 -13.45
C PRO A 198 -6.15 0.75 -12.30
N LEU A 199 -7.05 1.73 -12.18
CA LEU A 199 -8.06 1.74 -11.15
C LEU A 199 -9.11 0.66 -11.42
N LYS A 200 -9.23 -0.29 -10.49
CA LYS A 200 -10.22 -1.38 -10.53
C LYS A 200 -11.08 -1.33 -9.28
N PHE A 201 -12.39 -1.52 -9.46
CA PHE A 201 -13.33 -1.59 -8.35
C PHE A 201 -13.63 -3.05 -8.00
N PRO A 202 -13.57 -3.43 -6.71
CA PRO A 202 -13.89 -4.77 -6.26
C PRO A 202 -15.34 -5.14 -6.60
N GLU A 203 -15.66 -6.42 -6.53
CA GLU A 203 -17.04 -6.88 -6.68
C GLU A 203 -17.90 -6.43 -5.49
N VAL A 204 -19.19 -6.19 -5.76
CA VAL A 204 -20.13 -5.89 -4.67
C VAL A 204 -20.37 -7.19 -3.90
N PRO A 205 -20.30 -7.17 -2.56
CA PRO A 205 -20.68 -8.32 -1.76
C PRO A 205 -22.11 -8.79 -2.06
N GLU A 206 -22.37 -10.08 -1.85
CA GLU A 206 -23.71 -10.63 -2.06
C GLU A 206 -24.74 -9.93 -1.17
N LYS A 207 -25.85 -9.51 -1.78
CA LYS A 207 -26.96 -8.88 -1.06
C LYS A 207 -27.72 -9.94 -0.27
N GLY A 208 -27.97 -9.68 1.01
CA GLY A 208 -28.81 -10.56 1.83
C GLY A 208 -30.30 -10.52 1.46
N ASP A 209 -31.03 -11.56 1.85
CA ASP A 209 -32.45 -11.80 1.49
C ASP A 209 -33.48 -10.93 2.24
N PHE A 210 -33.06 -9.80 2.82
CA PHE A 210 -33.97 -8.96 3.60
C PHE A 210 -34.97 -8.23 2.70
N ASP A 211 -36.26 -8.53 2.89
CA ASP A 211 -37.34 -7.85 2.19
C ASP A 211 -37.64 -6.47 2.82
N VAL A 212 -37.15 -5.43 2.14
CA VAL A 212 -37.36 -4.02 2.52
C VAL A 212 -38.83 -3.60 2.52
N THR A 213 -39.73 -4.33 1.85
CA THR A 213 -41.16 -3.99 1.84
C THR A 213 -41.82 -4.17 3.21
N ARG A 214 -41.26 -5.03 4.07
CA ARG A 214 -41.70 -5.24 5.45
C ARG A 214 -41.66 -3.97 6.30
N LEU A 215 -40.77 -3.02 5.97
CA LEU A 215 -40.63 -1.76 6.70
C LEU A 215 -41.88 -0.86 6.59
N LYS A 216 -42.73 -1.07 5.58
CA LYS A 216 -43.99 -0.31 5.41
C LYS A 216 -44.96 -0.47 6.59
N GLU A 217 -44.92 -1.62 7.26
CA GLU A 217 -45.82 -1.94 8.38
C GLU A 217 -45.19 -1.63 9.74
N SER A 218 -43.93 -1.19 9.77
CA SER A 218 -43.19 -0.98 11.02
C SER A 218 -43.59 0.33 11.69
N GLN A 219 -44.27 0.23 12.83
CA GLN A 219 -44.70 1.39 13.63
C GLN A 219 -43.54 2.19 14.22
N TYR A 220 -42.36 1.58 14.38
CA TYR A 220 -41.19 2.18 15.04
C TYR A 220 -40.06 2.54 14.08
N PHE A 221 -40.24 2.40 12.76
CA PHE A 221 -39.16 2.67 11.81
C PHE A 221 -38.78 4.15 11.75
N PHE A 222 -39.77 5.04 11.87
CA PHE A 222 -39.57 6.47 12.08
C PHE A 222 -40.49 6.90 13.23
N HIS A 223 -39.94 7.06 14.44
CA HIS A 223 -40.62 7.54 15.63
C HIS A 223 -39.88 8.74 16.21
#